data_AF-A0A377TWZ2-F1
#
_entry.id   AF-A0A377TWZ2-F1
#
_cell.length_a   1.000
_cell.length_b   1.000
_cell.length_c   1.000
_cell.angle_alpha   90.00
_cell.angle_beta   90.00
_cell.angle_gamma   90.00
#
_symmetry.space_group_name_H-M   'P 1'
#
loop_
_entity.id
_entity.type
_entity.pdbx_description
1 polymer ?
#
loop_
_entity_poly.entity_id
_entity_poly.type
_entity_poly.pdbx_seq_one_letter_code
_entity_poly.pdbx_strand_id
1 'polypeptide(L)'
;MKKKKPSSKGILWLLEDEELEQEIIALIKDKHMTADAAANEVIDGQATALEELDDEYLKERAADVRDIGKRLLRNILGLAIIDLSAIQDEVILVAADLTPSETAQLNLKKVLGFITDAGGRTSHTSIMARSLELPAIVGTGSITAQVKNGDYLILDAVNNQVLINPSNEQIEALRSLQAQVAEEKAELAKLKDLPAITLDGHQVEVCANIGTVRDVEGAERNGAEGVGLYRTEFLFMDRDALPTEEEQFAAYKAVAEACGSQALSSVTMDIGGDKELPYMNFPKEENPFLGWRGRAYCDGS
;
A
#
# COMPACT_ATOMS: atom_id res chain seq x y z
N MET A 1 22.82 -12.81 -2.40
CA MET A 1 21.79 -13.24 -1.43
C MET A 1 20.83 -12.08 -1.19
N LYS A 2 19.70 -12.04 -1.91
CA LYS A 2 18.66 -11.01 -1.70
C LYS A 2 17.85 -11.40 -0.46
N LYS A 3 17.85 -10.55 0.58
CA LYS A 3 17.01 -10.72 1.78
C LYS A 3 15.53 -10.62 1.35
N LYS A 4 14.78 -11.74 1.38
CA LYS A 4 13.31 -11.77 1.21
C LYS A 4 12.65 -11.08 2.42
N LYS A 5 11.59 -10.29 2.18
CA LYS A 5 10.80 -9.56 3.20
C LYS A 5 10.17 -10.54 4.23
N PRO A 6 9.98 -10.13 5.50
CA PRO A 6 9.46 -10.98 6.57
C PRO A 6 8.00 -11.42 6.38
N SER A 7 7.11 -10.61 5.81
CA SER A 7 5.70 -11.02 5.55
C SER A 7 5.60 -12.23 4.61
N SER A 8 6.56 -12.39 3.70
CA SER A 8 6.63 -13.55 2.80
C SER A 8 7.02 -14.85 3.51
N LYS A 9 7.57 -14.80 4.73
CA LYS A 9 7.92 -16.01 5.50
C LYS A 9 6.69 -16.64 6.12
N GLY A 10 5.85 -15.91 6.85
CA GLY A 10 4.62 -16.46 7.46
C GLY A 10 3.70 -17.11 6.42
N ILE A 11 3.59 -16.48 5.26
CA ILE A 11 2.86 -16.96 4.08
C ILE A 11 3.45 -18.28 3.52
N LEU A 12 4.77 -18.45 3.57
CA LEU A 12 5.44 -19.66 3.10
C LEU A 12 5.25 -20.82 4.06
N TRP A 13 5.26 -20.57 5.38
CA TRP A 13 5.05 -21.59 6.41
C TRP A 13 3.64 -22.20 6.36
N LEU A 14 2.62 -21.40 6.02
CA LEU A 14 1.24 -21.89 5.89
C LEU A 14 1.05 -22.79 4.65
N LEU A 15 1.79 -22.51 3.56
CA LEU A 15 1.79 -23.33 2.34
C LEU A 15 2.63 -24.61 2.47
N GLU A 16 3.65 -24.58 3.33
CA GLU A 16 4.52 -25.71 3.65
C GLU A 16 4.02 -26.50 4.89
N ASP A 17 2.79 -26.22 5.35
CA ASP A 17 2.18 -26.95 6.46
C ASP A 17 1.82 -28.38 6.01
N GLU A 18 2.44 -29.36 6.67
CA GLU A 18 2.19 -30.78 6.41
C GLU A 18 0.72 -31.16 6.64
N GLU A 19 0.01 -30.48 7.54
CA GLU A 19 -1.41 -30.76 7.82
C GLU A 19 -2.29 -30.37 6.62
N LEU A 20 -2.05 -29.20 6.03
CA LEU A 20 -2.75 -28.72 4.84
C LEU A 20 -2.48 -29.61 3.62
N GLU A 21 -1.24 -30.07 3.44
CA GLU A 21 -0.90 -31.01 2.37
C GLU A 21 -1.66 -32.34 2.53
N GLN A 22 -1.66 -32.92 3.74
CA GLN A 22 -2.33 -34.19 4.00
C GLN A 22 -3.85 -34.11 3.81
N GLU A 23 -4.49 -33.04 4.25
CA GLU A 23 -5.93 -32.84 4.06
C GLU A 23 -6.30 -32.75 2.57
N ILE A 24 -5.56 -31.96 1.79
CA ILE A 24 -5.77 -31.85 0.34
C ILE A 24 -5.58 -33.21 -0.34
N ILE A 25 -4.50 -33.93 -0.01
CA ILE A 25 -4.23 -35.26 -0.58
C ILE A 25 -5.32 -36.27 -0.20
N ALA A 26 -5.82 -36.23 1.05
CA ALA A 26 -6.90 -37.10 1.51
C ALA A 26 -8.19 -36.85 0.72
N LEU A 27 -8.59 -35.59 0.51
CA LEU A 27 -9.78 -35.27 -0.30
C LEU A 27 -9.62 -35.74 -1.76
N ILE A 28 -8.44 -35.64 -2.34
CA ILE A 28 -8.17 -36.14 -3.70
C ILE A 28 -8.26 -37.66 -3.75
N LYS A 29 -7.63 -38.38 -2.83
CA LYS A 29 -7.56 -39.85 -2.85
C LYS A 29 -8.86 -40.51 -2.41
N ASP A 30 -9.47 -40.01 -1.35
CA ASP A 30 -10.63 -40.65 -0.71
C ASP A 30 -11.93 -40.20 -1.37
N LYS A 31 -12.09 -38.90 -1.63
CA LYS A 31 -13.31 -38.34 -2.25
C LYS A 31 -13.22 -38.15 -3.76
N HIS A 32 -12.09 -38.49 -4.40
CA HIS A 32 -11.88 -38.38 -5.85
C HIS A 32 -12.13 -36.97 -6.42
N MET A 33 -11.80 -35.94 -5.63
CA MET A 33 -11.91 -34.54 -6.03
C MET A 33 -10.75 -34.14 -6.94
N THR A 34 -10.97 -33.13 -7.80
CA THR A 34 -9.88 -32.49 -8.54
C THR A 34 -9.00 -31.68 -7.59
N ALA A 35 -7.73 -31.47 -7.96
CA ALA A 35 -6.77 -30.79 -7.08
C ALA A 35 -7.18 -29.36 -6.72
N ASP A 36 -7.81 -28.64 -7.66
CA ASP A 36 -8.35 -27.30 -7.45
C ASP A 36 -9.57 -27.31 -6.51
N ALA A 37 -10.49 -28.27 -6.66
CA ALA A 37 -11.65 -28.37 -5.80
C ALA A 37 -11.26 -28.76 -4.36
N ALA A 38 -10.33 -29.72 -4.20
CA ALA A 38 -9.81 -30.12 -2.89
C ALA A 38 -9.05 -28.98 -2.20
N ALA A 39 -8.16 -28.28 -2.93
CA ALA A 39 -7.44 -27.14 -2.37
C ALA A 39 -8.39 -26.00 -1.98
N ASN A 40 -9.41 -25.71 -2.80
CA ASN A 40 -10.39 -24.67 -2.47
C ASN A 40 -11.23 -25.05 -1.24
N GLU A 41 -11.66 -26.30 -1.11
CA GLU A 41 -12.45 -26.77 0.05
C GLU A 41 -11.66 -26.65 1.37
N VAL A 42 -10.40 -27.09 1.38
CA VAL A 42 -9.54 -27.00 2.58
C VAL A 42 -9.27 -25.54 2.94
N ILE A 43 -8.86 -24.73 1.97
CA ILE A 43 -8.47 -23.34 2.23
C ILE A 43 -9.67 -22.47 2.62
N ASP A 44 -10.81 -22.64 1.96
CA ASP A 44 -12.03 -21.91 2.33
C ASP A 44 -12.60 -22.41 3.66
N GLY A 45 -12.43 -23.70 3.99
CA GLY A 45 -12.75 -24.24 5.31
C GLY A 45 -11.89 -23.62 6.42
N GLN A 46 -10.57 -23.52 6.22
CA GLN A 46 -9.67 -22.85 7.16
C GLN A 46 -9.96 -21.35 7.28
N ALA A 47 -10.20 -20.67 6.15
CA ALA A 47 -10.58 -19.25 6.16
C ALA A 47 -11.91 -19.03 6.88
N THR A 48 -12.92 -19.87 6.62
CA THR A 48 -14.23 -19.77 7.29
C THR A 48 -14.10 -20.05 8.78
N ALA A 49 -13.32 -21.06 9.18
CA ALA A 49 -13.04 -21.32 10.58
C ALA A 49 -12.36 -20.12 11.26
N LEU A 50 -11.43 -19.45 10.57
CA LEU A 50 -10.82 -18.22 11.04
C LEU A 50 -11.81 -17.04 11.11
N GLU A 51 -12.80 -16.99 10.20
CA GLU A 51 -13.84 -15.95 10.21
C GLU A 51 -14.89 -16.13 11.29
N GLU A 52 -15.17 -17.38 11.66
CA GLU A 52 -16.10 -17.74 12.75
C GLU A 52 -15.49 -17.45 14.13
N LEU A 53 -14.17 -17.29 14.22
CA LEU A 53 -13.52 -16.83 15.44
C LEU A 53 -13.88 -15.37 15.71
N ASP A 54 -14.16 -15.05 16.97
CA ASP A 54 -14.57 -13.71 17.39
C ASP A 54 -13.37 -12.74 17.54
N ASP A 55 -12.43 -12.81 16.59
CA ASP A 55 -11.14 -12.12 16.56
C ASP A 55 -10.95 -11.48 15.17
N GLU A 56 -10.75 -10.15 15.12
CA GLU A 56 -10.69 -9.37 13.86
C GLU A 56 -9.39 -9.64 13.14
N TYR A 57 -8.31 -9.88 13.91
CA TYR A 57 -7.02 -10.25 13.37
C TYR A 57 -7.06 -11.63 12.71
N LEU A 58 -7.77 -12.60 13.31
CA LEU A 58 -7.98 -13.90 12.67
C LEU A 58 -8.92 -13.80 11.47
N LYS A 59 -9.92 -12.90 11.48
CA LYS A 59 -10.77 -12.57 10.31
C LYS A 59 -9.98 -11.91 9.18
N GLU A 60 -9.09 -10.97 9.47
CA GLU A 60 -8.18 -10.39 8.48
C GLU A 60 -7.19 -11.43 7.95
N ARG A 61 -6.68 -12.32 8.83
CA ARG A 61 -5.91 -13.49 8.39
C ARG A 61 -6.72 -14.43 7.51
N ALA A 62 -8.04 -14.52 7.67
CA ALA A 62 -8.85 -15.30 6.75
C ALA A 62 -8.79 -14.72 5.32
N ALA A 63 -8.72 -13.39 5.18
CA ALA A 63 -8.51 -12.75 3.88
C ALA A 63 -7.12 -13.08 3.30
N ASP A 64 -6.08 -13.08 4.14
CA ASP A 64 -4.72 -13.52 3.74
C ASP A 64 -4.69 -15.00 3.33
N VAL A 65 -5.32 -15.89 4.11
CA VAL A 65 -5.45 -17.33 3.80
C VAL A 65 -6.19 -17.52 2.47
N ARG A 66 -7.26 -16.76 2.22
CA ARG A 66 -7.95 -16.77 0.92
C ARG A 66 -7.09 -16.21 -0.20
N ASP A 67 -6.27 -15.19 0.02
CA ASP A 67 -5.37 -14.66 -1.00
C ASP A 67 -4.30 -15.71 -1.40
N ILE A 68 -3.73 -16.38 -0.40
CA ILE A 68 -2.82 -17.52 -0.60
C ILE A 68 -3.52 -18.64 -1.36
N GLY A 69 -4.75 -18.98 -0.96
CA GLY A 69 -5.57 -19.98 -1.64
C GLY A 69 -5.81 -19.66 -3.10
N LYS A 70 -6.20 -18.42 -3.40
CA LYS A 70 -6.35 -17.93 -4.79
C LYS A 70 -5.05 -18.08 -5.57
N ARG A 71 -3.90 -17.80 -4.95
CA ARG A 71 -2.59 -17.97 -5.58
C ARG A 71 -2.26 -19.46 -5.82
N LEU A 72 -2.55 -20.34 -4.87
CA LEU A 72 -2.36 -21.79 -5.03
C LEU A 72 -3.25 -22.33 -6.15
N LEU A 73 -4.54 -21.98 -6.16
CA LEU A 73 -5.49 -22.37 -7.20
C LEU A 73 -5.06 -21.89 -8.58
N ARG A 74 -4.56 -20.65 -8.70
CA ARG A 74 -4.00 -20.15 -9.96
C ARG A 74 -2.82 -21.00 -10.43
N ASN A 75 -1.92 -21.41 -9.54
CA ASN A 75 -0.82 -22.32 -9.89
C ASN A 75 -1.33 -23.70 -10.34
N ILE A 76 -2.29 -24.30 -9.62
CA ILE A 76 -2.87 -25.61 -9.94
C ILE A 76 -3.53 -25.59 -11.32
N LEU A 77 -4.30 -24.54 -11.61
CA LEU A 77 -5.02 -24.37 -12.87
C LEU A 77 -4.13 -23.85 -14.02
N GLY A 78 -2.86 -23.55 -13.75
CA GLY A 78 -1.93 -22.99 -14.74
C GLY A 78 -2.33 -21.58 -15.22
N LEU A 79 -3.08 -20.83 -14.40
CA LEU A 79 -3.46 -19.44 -14.69
C LEU A 79 -2.24 -18.53 -14.49
N ALA A 80 -2.14 -17.49 -15.32
CA ALA A 80 -1.05 -16.52 -15.22
C ALA A 80 -1.08 -15.80 -13.86
N ILE A 81 0.00 -15.95 -13.08
CA ILE A 81 0.26 -15.13 -11.91
C ILE A 81 1.07 -13.93 -12.40
N ILE A 82 0.45 -12.76 -12.40
CA ILE A 82 1.14 -11.52 -12.77
C ILE A 82 2.03 -11.13 -11.60
N ASP A 83 3.33 -11.38 -11.73
CA ASP A 83 4.32 -10.83 -10.81
C ASP A 83 4.53 -9.35 -11.15
N LEU A 84 3.99 -8.47 -10.32
CA LEU A 84 4.08 -7.01 -10.48
C LEU A 84 5.53 -6.49 -10.44
N SER A 85 6.46 -7.27 -9.87
CA SER A 85 7.88 -6.93 -9.87
C SER A 85 8.58 -7.29 -11.17
N ALA A 86 8.01 -8.22 -11.94
CA ALA A 86 8.55 -8.73 -13.21
C ALA A 86 8.05 -7.97 -14.45
N ILE A 87 7.28 -6.89 -14.26
CA ILE A 87 6.83 -6.01 -15.34
C ILE A 87 8.05 -5.44 -16.08
N GLN A 88 8.14 -5.73 -17.38
CA GLN A 88 9.28 -5.38 -18.22
C GLN A 88 9.11 -4.03 -18.95
N ASP A 89 7.88 -3.72 -19.33
CA ASP A 89 7.52 -2.53 -20.08
C ASP A 89 6.85 -1.47 -19.20
N GLU A 90 6.77 -0.24 -19.69
CA GLU A 90 6.04 0.83 -19.00
C GLU A 90 4.53 0.60 -19.14
N VAL A 91 3.83 0.53 -18.01
CA VAL A 91 2.40 0.16 -17.96
C VAL A 91 1.62 1.03 -16.97
N ILE A 92 0.32 1.19 -17.25
CA ILE A 92 -0.66 1.66 -16.28
C ILE A 92 -1.37 0.42 -15.72
N LEU A 93 -1.38 0.27 -14.41
CA LEU A 93 -1.95 -0.90 -13.77
C LEU A 93 -3.45 -0.71 -13.53
N VAL A 94 -4.26 -1.70 -13.90
CA VAL A 94 -5.71 -1.68 -13.70
C VAL A 94 -6.10 -2.91 -12.90
N ALA A 95 -6.75 -2.72 -11.75
CA ALA A 95 -7.11 -3.79 -10.84
C ALA A 95 -8.48 -3.55 -10.17
N ALA A 96 -9.09 -4.60 -9.63
CA ALA A 96 -10.31 -4.43 -8.86
C ALA A 96 -9.99 -3.74 -7.52
N ASP A 97 -8.92 -4.18 -6.88
CA ASP A 97 -8.32 -3.57 -5.71
C ASP A 97 -6.81 -3.86 -5.73
N LEU A 98 -6.04 -3.13 -4.92
CA LEU A 98 -4.61 -3.34 -4.72
C LEU A 98 -4.35 -3.53 -3.24
N THR A 99 -3.88 -4.72 -2.87
CA THR A 99 -3.47 -4.99 -1.49
C THR A 99 -2.19 -4.22 -1.13
N PRO A 100 -1.92 -3.97 0.17
CA PRO A 100 -0.64 -3.42 0.60
C PRO A 100 0.56 -4.24 0.13
N SER A 101 0.44 -5.57 0.14
CA SER A 101 1.46 -6.51 -0.32
C SER A 101 1.79 -6.37 -1.81
N GLU A 102 0.77 -6.20 -2.66
CA GLU A 102 0.94 -5.96 -4.10
C GLU A 102 1.53 -4.59 -4.37
N THR A 103 1.04 -3.55 -3.69
CA THR A 103 1.53 -2.18 -3.83
C THR A 103 3.00 -2.05 -3.45
N ALA A 104 3.43 -2.76 -2.40
CA ALA A 104 4.82 -2.80 -1.96
C ALA A 104 5.77 -3.61 -2.88
N GLN A 105 5.22 -4.37 -3.84
CA GLN A 105 5.97 -5.13 -4.85
C GLN A 105 6.00 -4.42 -6.21
N LEU A 106 5.28 -3.30 -6.37
CA LEU A 106 5.26 -2.52 -7.60
C LEU A 106 6.66 -2.10 -8.02
N ASN A 107 6.99 -2.37 -9.28
CA ASN A 107 8.18 -1.82 -9.90
C ASN A 107 7.94 -0.34 -10.26
N LEU A 108 8.35 0.56 -9.37
CA LEU A 108 8.18 2.02 -9.52
C LEU A 108 8.83 2.61 -10.78
N LYS A 109 9.72 1.88 -11.45
CA LYS A 109 10.34 2.33 -12.71
C LYS A 109 9.50 2.01 -13.94
N LYS A 110 8.51 1.13 -13.81
CA LYS A 110 7.75 0.55 -14.92
C LYS A 110 6.27 0.84 -14.80
N VAL A 111 5.76 0.91 -13.58
CA VAL A 111 4.38 1.30 -13.34
C VAL A 111 4.30 2.82 -13.37
N LEU A 112 3.66 3.37 -14.40
CA LEU A 112 3.49 4.82 -14.58
C LEU A 112 2.34 5.38 -13.74
N GLY A 113 1.45 4.53 -13.24
CA GLY A 113 0.28 4.87 -12.45
C GLY A 113 -0.66 3.67 -12.32
N PHE A 114 -1.73 3.82 -11.54
CA PHE A 114 -2.71 2.75 -11.38
C PHE A 114 -4.15 3.22 -11.20
N ILE A 115 -5.09 2.30 -11.48
CA ILE A 115 -6.53 2.54 -11.43
C ILE A 115 -7.20 1.36 -10.73
N THR A 116 -8.04 1.63 -9.73
CA THR A 116 -8.77 0.58 -8.99
C THR A 116 -10.27 0.80 -8.92
N ASP A 117 -11.03 -0.30 -8.99
CA ASP A 117 -12.49 -0.27 -8.83
C ASP A 117 -12.93 0.02 -7.41
N ALA A 118 -12.23 -0.56 -6.44
CA ALA A 118 -12.40 -0.32 -5.03
C ALA A 118 -11.46 0.79 -4.53
N GLY A 119 -11.70 1.24 -3.30
CA GLY A 119 -10.89 2.24 -2.62
C GLY A 119 -11.53 3.63 -2.59
N GLY A 120 -10.97 4.49 -1.74
CA GLY A 120 -11.43 5.86 -1.54
C GLY A 120 -10.25 6.80 -1.30
N ARG A 121 -10.50 8.11 -1.27
CA ARG A 121 -9.43 9.14 -1.17
C ARG A 121 -8.53 8.98 0.07
N THR A 122 -9.02 8.31 1.11
CA THR A 122 -8.31 8.04 2.37
C THR A 122 -7.87 6.58 2.54
N SER A 123 -8.06 5.71 1.55
CA SER A 123 -7.65 4.30 1.66
C SER A 123 -6.13 4.15 1.67
N HIS A 124 -5.66 3.03 2.20
CA HIS A 124 -4.24 2.63 2.21
C HIS A 124 -3.58 2.78 0.83
N THR A 125 -4.27 2.32 -0.23
CA THR A 125 -3.82 2.42 -1.63
C THR A 125 -3.64 3.88 -2.06
N SER A 126 -4.57 4.78 -1.72
CA SER A 126 -4.49 6.21 -2.05
C SER A 126 -3.37 6.94 -1.31
N ILE A 127 -3.13 6.57 -0.05
CA ILE A 127 -2.05 7.14 0.76
C ILE A 127 -0.70 6.71 0.17
N MET A 128 -0.55 5.42 -0.14
CA MET A 128 0.66 4.90 -0.76
C MET A 128 0.95 5.54 -2.13
N ALA A 129 -0.07 5.74 -2.98
CA ALA A 129 0.09 6.41 -4.27
C ALA A 129 0.79 7.77 -4.15
N ARG A 130 0.38 8.57 -3.17
CA ARG A 130 0.93 9.90 -2.91
C ARG A 130 2.38 9.83 -2.44
N SER A 131 2.68 8.94 -1.50
CA SER A 131 4.05 8.73 -1.02
C SER A 131 4.99 8.24 -2.14
N LEU A 132 4.45 7.47 -3.09
CA LEU A 132 5.21 6.96 -4.23
C LEU A 132 5.27 7.94 -5.42
N GLU A 133 4.64 9.12 -5.31
CA GLU A 133 4.49 10.11 -6.38
C GLU A 133 3.90 9.52 -7.68
N LEU A 134 3.05 8.49 -7.57
CA LEU A 134 2.39 7.86 -8.71
C LEU A 134 0.98 8.42 -8.91
N PRO A 135 0.59 8.77 -10.16
CA PRO A 135 -0.78 9.14 -10.46
C PRO A 135 -1.69 7.93 -10.25
N ALA A 136 -2.79 8.14 -9.51
CA ALA A 136 -3.75 7.09 -9.21
C ALA A 136 -5.19 7.62 -9.17
N ILE A 137 -6.12 6.84 -9.71
CA ILE A 137 -7.57 7.03 -9.57
C ILE A 137 -8.13 5.77 -8.92
N VAL A 138 -8.80 5.91 -7.78
CA VAL A 138 -9.40 4.80 -7.04
C VAL A 138 -10.92 4.95 -6.99
N GLY A 139 -11.64 3.85 -6.80
CA GLY A 139 -13.09 3.87 -6.69
C GLY A 139 -13.83 4.03 -8.01
N THR A 140 -13.28 3.53 -9.13
CA THR A 140 -13.93 3.61 -10.45
C THR A 140 -15.16 2.72 -10.59
N GLY A 141 -15.32 1.73 -9.70
CA GLY A 141 -16.42 0.77 -9.67
C GLY A 141 -16.44 -0.28 -10.77
N SER A 142 -16.07 0.04 -12.01
CA SER A 142 -16.13 -0.91 -13.15
C SER A 142 -15.04 -0.76 -14.23
N ILE A 143 -13.91 -0.10 -13.96
CA ILE A 143 -12.81 0.04 -14.92
C ILE A 143 -12.29 -1.31 -15.39
N THR A 144 -12.22 -2.32 -14.51
CA THR A 144 -11.73 -3.66 -14.88
C THR A 144 -12.62 -4.37 -15.92
N ALA A 145 -13.90 -3.99 -15.99
CA ALA A 145 -14.82 -4.50 -17.00
C ALA A 145 -14.72 -3.75 -18.34
N GLN A 146 -14.18 -2.53 -18.33
CA GLN A 146 -14.11 -1.65 -19.50
C GLN A 146 -12.76 -1.72 -20.22
N VAL A 147 -11.67 -1.96 -19.48
CA VAL A 147 -10.30 -2.02 -19.99
C VAL A 147 -9.86 -3.45 -20.24
N LYS A 148 -9.13 -3.67 -21.34
CA LYS A 148 -8.49 -4.95 -21.66
C LYS A 148 -6.97 -4.82 -21.60
N ASN A 149 -6.30 -5.93 -21.32
CA ASN A 149 -4.84 -5.99 -21.36
C ASN A 149 -4.33 -5.62 -22.77
N GLY A 150 -3.42 -4.65 -22.82
CA GLY A 150 -2.86 -4.11 -24.07
C GLY A 150 -3.58 -2.87 -24.61
N ASP A 151 -4.68 -2.43 -24.00
CA ASP A 151 -5.30 -1.15 -24.34
C ASP A 151 -4.38 0.02 -24.02
N TYR A 152 -4.43 1.05 -24.86
CA TYR A 152 -3.70 2.30 -24.61
C TYR A 152 -4.53 3.20 -23.71
N LEU A 153 -4.01 3.52 -22.53
CA LEU A 153 -4.70 4.33 -21.54
C LEU A 153 -4.00 5.67 -21.36
N ILE A 154 -4.80 6.73 -21.15
CA ILE A 154 -4.31 7.95 -20.52
C ILE A 154 -5.01 8.12 -19.18
N LEU A 155 -4.20 8.21 -18.14
CA LEU A 155 -4.64 8.47 -16.78
C LEU A 155 -4.49 9.97 -16.48
N ASP A 156 -5.60 10.70 -16.51
CA ASP A 156 -5.66 12.10 -16.08
C ASP A 156 -6.15 12.18 -14.63
N ALA A 157 -5.20 12.08 -13.71
CA ALA A 157 -5.46 12.19 -12.26
C ALA A 157 -5.75 13.63 -11.81
N VAL A 158 -5.61 14.65 -12.68
CA VAL A 158 -5.91 16.05 -12.37
C VAL A 158 -7.41 16.31 -12.57
N ASN A 159 -7.94 15.91 -13.72
CA ASN A 159 -9.37 16.07 -14.05
C ASN A 159 -10.22 14.85 -13.67
N ASN A 160 -9.61 13.83 -13.06
CA ASN A 160 -10.25 12.58 -12.67
C ASN A 160 -10.88 11.84 -13.86
N GLN A 161 -10.13 11.69 -14.95
CA GLN A 161 -10.57 11.03 -16.18
C GLN A 161 -9.62 9.91 -16.59
N VAL A 162 -10.21 8.82 -17.10
CA VAL A 162 -9.48 7.71 -17.72
C VAL A 162 -9.93 7.61 -19.16
N LEU A 163 -9.01 7.79 -20.10
CA LEU A 163 -9.30 7.63 -21.53
C LEU A 163 -8.80 6.27 -22.00
N ILE A 164 -9.70 5.48 -22.58
CA ILE A 164 -9.42 4.14 -23.10
C ILE A 164 -9.32 4.24 -24.62
N ASN A 165 -8.18 3.82 -25.18
CA ASN A 165 -7.85 3.91 -26.61
C ASN A 165 -8.17 5.29 -27.22
N PRO A 166 -7.63 6.39 -26.65
CA PRO A 166 -7.90 7.74 -27.11
C PRO A 166 -7.49 7.97 -28.56
N SER A 167 -8.19 8.88 -29.24
CA SER A 167 -7.80 9.33 -30.58
C SER A 167 -6.51 10.15 -30.53
N ASN A 168 -5.78 10.24 -31.65
CA ASN A 168 -4.56 11.05 -31.73
C ASN A 168 -4.81 12.52 -31.37
N GLU A 169 -5.99 13.07 -31.65
CA GLU A 169 -6.38 14.43 -31.26
C GLU A 169 -6.47 14.57 -29.74
N GLN A 170 -7.05 13.58 -29.05
CA GLN A 170 -7.11 13.56 -27.59
C GLN A 170 -5.73 13.40 -26.96
N ILE A 171 -4.86 12.57 -27.57
CA ILE A 171 -3.48 12.38 -27.13
C ILE A 171 -2.70 13.71 -27.22
N GLU A 172 -2.82 14.44 -28.32
CA GLU A 172 -2.13 15.74 -28.48
C GLU A 172 -2.66 16.82 -27.53
N ALA A 173 -3.98 16.88 -27.31
CA ALA A 173 -4.57 17.80 -26.34
C ALA A 173 -4.04 17.53 -24.91
N LEU A 174 -3.94 16.26 -24.53
CA LEU A 174 -3.43 15.85 -23.21
C LEU A 174 -1.91 15.97 -23.09
N ARG A 175 -1.16 15.84 -24.19
CA ARG A 175 0.27 16.19 -24.22
C ARG A 175 0.50 17.66 -23.91
N SER A 176 -0.38 18.53 -24.40
CA SER A 176 -0.32 19.96 -24.10
C SER A 176 -0.60 20.23 -22.62
N LEU A 177 -1.58 19.53 -22.04
CA LEU A 177 -1.84 19.57 -20.60
C LEU A 177 -0.65 19.03 -19.79
N GLN A 178 -0.04 17.93 -20.21
CA GLN A 178 1.16 17.37 -19.57
C GLN A 178 2.33 18.36 -19.60
N ALA A 179 2.52 19.07 -20.72
CA ALA A 179 3.52 20.10 -20.83
C ALA A 179 3.24 21.28 -19.88
N GLN A 180 1.98 21.71 -19.75
CA GLN A 180 1.58 22.74 -18.79
C GLN A 180 1.84 22.31 -17.34
N VAL A 181 1.49 21.06 -16.97
CA VAL A 181 1.78 20.54 -15.63
C VAL A 181 3.29 20.46 -15.37
N ALA A 182 4.08 20.08 -16.37
CA ALA A 182 5.53 20.04 -16.26
C ALA A 182 6.13 21.46 -16.13
N GLU A 183 5.60 22.43 -16.87
CA GLU A 183 5.99 23.84 -16.78
C GLU A 183 5.62 24.44 -15.43
N GLU A 184 4.40 24.20 -14.94
CA GLU A 184 3.96 24.62 -13.61
C GLU A 184 4.84 24.00 -12.52
N LYS A 185 5.16 22.71 -12.61
CA LYS A 185 6.12 22.06 -11.70
C LYS A 185 7.51 22.70 -11.77
N ALA A 186 7.96 23.11 -12.96
CA ALA A 186 9.24 23.78 -13.13
C ALA A 186 9.23 25.22 -12.57
N GLU A 187 8.13 25.95 -12.70
CA GLU A 187 7.94 27.28 -12.09
C GLU A 187 7.89 27.16 -10.56
N LEU A 188 7.12 26.22 -10.02
CA LEU A 188 7.04 25.94 -8.59
C LEU A 188 8.39 25.50 -8.02
N ALA A 189 9.20 24.75 -8.78
CA ALA A 189 10.54 24.36 -8.36
C ALA A 189 11.48 25.56 -8.15
N LYS A 190 11.21 26.72 -8.76
CA LYS A 190 11.98 27.95 -8.49
C LYS A 190 11.69 28.53 -7.11
N LEU A 191 10.53 28.20 -6.54
CA LEU A 191 10.11 28.63 -5.20
C LEU A 191 10.74 27.78 -4.10
N LYS A 192 11.37 26.66 -4.44
CA LYS A 192 11.94 25.67 -3.52
C LYS A 192 12.79 26.30 -2.40
N ASP A 193 13.65 27.25 -2.75
CA ASP A 193 14.61 27.85 -1.81
C ASP A 193 14.10 29.19 -1.24
N LEU A 194 12.88 29.61 -1.59
CA LEU A 194 12.28 30.84 -1.09
C LEU A 194 11.51 30.58 0.22
N PRO A 195 11.59 31.49 1.20
CA PRO A 195 10.80 31.37 2.41
C PRO A 195 9.30 31.55 2.11
N ALA A 196 8.45 30.82 2.82
CA ALA A 196 7.00 30.96 2.68
C ALA A 196 6.48 32.22 3.38
N ILE A 197 6.44 33.33 2.63
CA ILE A 197 6.01 34.66 3.10
C ILE A 197 4.81 35.14 2.27
N THR A 198 3.75 35.59 2.94
CA THR A 198 2.57 36.17 2.29
C THR A 198 2.86 37.55 1.67
N LEU A 199 1.97 38.03 0.79
CA LEU A 199 2.11 39.34 0.13
C LEU A 199 2.16 40.52 1.11
N ASP A 200 1.60 40.37 2.31
CA ASP A 200 1.62 41.34 3.40
C ASP A 200 2.74 41.10 4.44
N GLY A 201 3.64 40.14 4.18
CA GLY A 201 4.89 39.96 4.94
C GLY A 201 4.81 39.00 6.14
N HIS A 202 3.75 38.19 6.25
CA HIS A 202 3.64 37.17 7.28
C HIS A 202 4.36 35.89 6.86
N GLN A 203 5.31 35.42 7.67
CA GLN A 203 6.04 34.17 7.42
C GLN A 203 5.35 33.00 8.11
N VAL A 204 5.23 31.88 7.39
CA VAL A 204 4.75 30.60 7.91
C VAL A 204 5.78 29.52 7.59
N GLU A 205 5.84 28.46 8.40
CA GLU A 205 6.70 27.30 8.11
C GLU A 205 5.96 26.31 7.21
N VAL A 206 6.62 25.85 6.15
CA VAL A 206 6.09 24.82 5.25
C VAL A 206 6.95 23.56 5.38
N CYS A 207 6.43 22.60 6.13
CA CYS A 207 7.13 21.36 6.44
C CYS A 207 6.47 20.14 5.79
N ALA A 208 7.24 19.07 5.60
CA ALA A 208 6.75 17.82 5.04
C ALA A 208 6.18 16.88 6.10
N ASN A 209 5.22 16.05 5.67
CA ASN A 209 4.75 14.89 6.43
C ASN A 209 5.42 13.63 5.86
N ILE A 210 6.09 12.86 6.71
CA ILE A 210 6.85 11.66 6.29
C ILE A 210 6.41 10.43 7.09
N GLY A 211 6.57 9.24 6.49
CA GLY A 211 6.39 7.95 7.15
C GLY A 211 7.67 7.11 7.20
N THR A 212 8.62 7.35 6.30
CA THR A 212 9.90 6.66 6.24
C THR A 212 11.06 7.60 5.92
N VAL A 213 12.29 7.16 6.15
CA VAL A 213 13.51 7.91 5.77
C VAL A 213 13.58 8.22 4.26
N ARG A 214 12.91 7.42 3.42
CA ARG A 214 12.88 7.65 1.96
C ARG A 214 12.11 8.90 1.57
N ASP A 215 11.13 9.28 2.39
CA ASP A 215 10.28 10.43 2.12
C ASP A 215 11.03 11.76 2.37
N VAL A 216 12.14 11.72 3.13
CA VAL A 216 12.99 12.89 3.39
C VAL A 216 13.59 13.42 2.08
N GLU A 217 14.00 12.53 1.17
CA GLU A 217 14.52 12.95 -0.15
C GLU A 217 13.44 13.70 -0.95
N GLY A 218 12.19 13.26 -0.86
CA GLY A 218 11.05 13.95 -1.47
C GLY A 218 10.77 15.30 -0.82
N ALA A 219 10.86 15.39 0.51
CA ALA A 219 10.71 16.64 1.25
C ALA A 219 11.77 17.67 0.85
N GLU A 220 13.05 17.28 0.81
CA GLU A 220 14.15 18.13 0.37
C GLU A 220 14.02 18.55 -1.09
N ARG A 221 13.55 17.64 -1.96
CA ARG A 221 13.34 17.94 -3.38
C ARG A 221 12.28 19.02 -3.57
N ASN A 222 11.26 19.04 -2.73
CA ASN A 222 10.14 19.99 -2.77
C ASN A 222 10.34 21.24 -1.90
N GLY A 223 11.49 21.41 -1.25
CA GLY A 223 11.81 22.64 -0.50
C GLY A 223 11.16 22.73 0.86
N ALA A 224 10.90 21.59 1.52
CA ALA A 224 10.37 21.61 2.87
C ALA A 224 11.38 22.27 3.84
N GLU A 225 10.89 23.16 4.70
CA GLU A 225 11.67 23.87 5.73
C GLU A 225 11.99 22.95 6.94
N GLY A 226 11.38 21.77 6.96
CA GLY A 226 11.66 20.67 7.88
C GLY A 226 10.59 19.59 7.79
N VAL A 227 10.51 18.77 8.83
CA VAL A 227 9.49 17.72 8.95
C VAL A 227 8.51 18.10 10.06
N GLY A 228 7.28 18.42 9.64
CA GLY A 228 6.22 18.88 10.55
C GLY A 228 5.48 17.71 11.20
N LEU A 229 5.51 16.54 10.56
CA LEU A 229 4.91 15.32 11.07
C LEU A 229 5.67 14.10 10.56
N TYR A 230 6.43 13.46 11.44
CA TYR A 230 6.91 12.10 11.22
C TYR A 230 5.96 11.10 11.87
N ARG A 231 5.23 10.37 11.01
CA ARG A 231 4.32 9.28 11.37
C ARG A 231 5.11 8.03 11.68
N THR A 232 5.18 7.68 12.96
CA THR A 232 5.98 6.54 13.41
C THR A 232 5.27 5.21 13.21
N GLU A 233 3.95 5.20 12.97
CA GLU A 233 3.13 3.98 12.84
C GLU A 233 3.68 3.03 11.76
N PHE A 234 4.21 3.57 10.67
CA PHE A 234 4.78 2.78 9.58
C PHE A 234 5.98 1.93 10.01
N LEU A 235 6.67 2.27 11.11
CA LEU A 235 7.74 1.45 11.68
C LEU A 235 7.20 0.21 12.41
N PHE A 236 5.96 0.29 12.89
CA PHE A 236 5.25 -0.78 13.58
C PHE A 236 4.46 -1.64 12.59
N MET A 237 3.95 -1.05 11.52
CA MET A 237 3.23 -1.76 10.45
C MET A 237 4.17 -2.66 9.61
N ASP A 238 3.63 -3.73 9.02
CA ASP A 238 4.36 -4.72 8.18
C ASP A 238 5.46 -5.50 8.95
N ARG A 239 5.22 -5.80 10.23
CA ARG A 239 6.09 -6.61 11.10
C ARG A 239 5.28 -7.61 11.92
N ASP A 240 5.95 -8.64 12.42
CA ASP A 240 5.34 -9.70 13.25
C ASP A 240 5.45 -9.42 14.77
N ALA A 241 6.14 -8.34 15.16
CA ALA A 241 6.38 -7.98 16.55
C ALA A 241 6.67 -6.47 16.68
N LEU A 242 6.49 -5.95 17.90
CA LEU A 242 6.85 -4.58 18.23
C LEU A 242 8.32 -4.30 17.93
N PRO A 243 8.64 -3.14 17.32
CA PRO A 243 10.02 -2.73 17.12
C PRO A 243 10.68 -2.51 18.48
N THR A 244 11.85 -3.11 18.66
CA THR A 244 12.66 -2.90 19.86
C THR A 244 13.12 -1.45 19.97
N GLU A 245 13.51 -1.00 21.16
CA GLU A 245 14.07 0.33 21.37
C GLU A 245 15.23 0.63 20.41
N GLU A 246 16.13 -0.34 20.21
CA GLU A 246 17.29 -0.18 19.31
C GLU A 246 16.86 -0.01 17.84
N GLU A 247 15.82 -0.70 17.40
CA GLU A 247 15.27 -0.55 16.05
C GLU A 247 14.57 0.80 15.87
N GLN A 248 13.84 1.25 16.88
CA GLN A 248 13.23 2.57 16.90
C GLN A 248 14.29 3.67 16.89
N PHE A 249 15.30 3.55 17.75
CA PHE A 249 16.45 4.45 17.78
C PHE A 249 17.14 4.54 16.43
N ALA A 250 17.45 3.39 15.80
CA ALA A 250 18.09 3.36 14.50
C ALA A 250 17.24 4.05 13.41
N ALA A 251 15.92 3.82 13.40
CA ALA A 251 15.00 4.46 12.46
C ALA A 251 14.92 5.97 12.67
N TYR A 252 14.72 6.42 13.92
CA TYR A 252 14.62 7.83 14.26
C TYR A 252 15.94 8.57 14.02
N LYS A 253 17.07 7.93 14.35
CA LYS A 253 18.41 8.45 14.06
C LYS A 253 18.61 8.63 12.56
N ALA A 254 18.23 7.65 11.74
CA ALA A 254 18.39 7.75 10.29
C ALA A 254 17.57 8.92 9.71
N VAL A 255 16.34 9.15 10.20
CA VAL A 255 15.52 10.28 9.78
C VAL A 255 16.11 11.61 10.28
N ALA A 256 16.54 11.68 11.53
CA ALA A 256 17.13 12.88 12.11
C ALA A 256 18.45 13.28 11.41
N GLU A 257 19.32 12.30 11.10
CA GLU A 257 20.55 12.54 10.34
C GLU A 257 20.24 12.97 8.90
N ALA A 258 19.21 12.39 8.26
CA ALA A 258 18.77 12.77 6.93
C ALA A 258 18.18 14.18 6.86
N CYS A 259 17.49 14.65 7.92
CA CYS A 259 16.96 16.03 7.99
C CYS A 259 18.05 17.09 8.23
N GLY A 260 19.27 16.68 8.57
CA GLY A 260 20.40 17.58 8.82
C GLY A 260 20.13 18.59 9.95
N SER A 261 20.11 19.87 9.61
CA SER A 261 19.85 20.96 10.57
C SER A 261 18.37 21.33 10.72
N GLN A 262 17.48 20.70 9.95
CA GLN A 262 16.05 21.04 9.96
C GLN A 262 15.33 20.45 11.17
N ALA A 263 14.25 21.10 11.59
CA ALA A 263 13.42 20.62 12.68
C ALA A 263 12.66 19.34 12.27
N LEU A 264 12.55 18.39 13.20
CA LEU A 264 11.83 17.14 13.05
C LEU A 264 10.80 17.00 14.18
N SER A 265 9.53 17.05 13.83
CA SER A 265 8.41 16.79 14.74
C SER A 265 7.92 15.36 14.57
N SER A 266 8.34 14.47 15.45
CA SER A 266 7.85 13.09 15.50
C SER A 266 6.58 12.99 16.33
N VAL A 267 5.60 12.24 15.83
CA VAL A 267 4.43 11.85 16.63
C VAL A 267 4.66 10.45 17.19
N THR A 268 4.43 10.31 18.49
CA THR A 268 4.37 9.00 19.14
C THR A 268 3.30 8.16 18.49
N MET A 269 3.55 6.86 18.35
CA MET A 269 2.68 5.86 17.75
C MET A 269 1.16 6.15 17.90
N ASP A 270 0.49 6.53 16.81
CA ASP A 270 -0.98 6.70 16.68
C ASP A 270 -1.62 5.48 15.98
N ILE A 271 -1.76 4.40 16.76
CA ILE A 271 -2.31 3.10 16.33
C ILE A 271 -3.67 2.87 16.96
N GLY A 272 -4.54 2.10 16.29
CA GLY A 272 -5.97 1.98 16.58
C GLY A 272 -6.81 2.67 15.50
N GLY A 273 -8.14 2.53 15.56
CA GLY A 273 -9.00 2.98 14.47
C GLY A 273 -8.99 2.00 13.29
N ASP A 274 -8.54 2.47 12.13
CA ASP A 274 -8.35 1.70 10.89
C ASP A 274 -6.95 1.09 10.74
N LYS A 275 -6.08 1.31 11.73
CA LYS A 275 -4.67 0.88 11.71
C LYS A 275 -4.44 -0.16 12.79
N GLU A 276 -4.63 -1.41 12.43
CA GLU A 276 -4.43 -2.52 13.35
C GLU A 276 -2.96 -2.98 13.36
N LEU A 277 -2.48 -3.36 14.55
CA LEU A 277 -1.26 -4.15 14.69
C LEU A 277 -1.64 -5.58 15.07
N PRO A 278 -1.73 -6.49 14.11
CA PRO A 278 -1.81 -7.94 14.29
C PRO A 278 -1.25 -8.52 15.58
N TYR A 279 -0.02 -8.17 15.93
CA TYR A 279 0.72 -8.76 17.04
C TYR A 279 0.43 -8.13 18.42
N MET A 280 -0.43 -7.11 18.49
CA MET A 280 -0.77 -6.40 19.72
C MET A 280 -2.09 -6.86 20.37
N ASN A 281 -2.88 -7.71 19.69
CA ASN A 281 -4.17 -8.23 20.18
C ASN A 281 -5.04 -7.16 20.84
N PHE A 282 -5.33 -6.06 20.13
CA PHE A 282 -6.22 -5.03 20.65
C PHE A 282 -7.64 -5.58 20.91
N PRO A 283 -8.30 -5.18 22.01
CA PRO A 283 -9.71 -5.51 22.19
C PRO A 283 -10.56 -4.83 21.11
N LYS A 284 -11.56 -5.54 20.58
CA LYS A 284 -12.49 -4.98 19.61
C LYS A 284 -13.38 -3.92 20.24
N GLU A 285 -13.64 -2.86 19.49
CA GLU A 285 -14.49 -1.75 19.91
C GLU A 285 -15.58 -1.50 18.85
N GLU A 286 -16.81 -1.17 19.27
CA GLU A 286 -17.88 -0.78 18.32
C GLU A 286 -17.49 0.44 17.47
N ASN A 287 -16.63 1.32 18.00
CA ASN A 287 -16.11 2.46 17.26
C ASN A 287 -14.62 2.66 17.55
N PRO A 288 -13.73 2.01 16.77
CA PRO A 288 -12.28 2.11 16.94
C PRO A 288 -11.73 3.54 16.80
N PHE A 289 -12.44 4.43 16.08
CA PHE A 289 -12.04 5.82 15.95
C PHE A 289 -12.25 6.64 17.24
N LEU A 290 -13.12 6.19 18.14
CA LEU A 290 -13.45 6.85 19.41
C LEU A 290 -12.96 6.10 20.66
N GLY A 291 -12.27 4.97 20.49
CA GLY A 291 -11.82 4.14 21.59
C GLY A 291 -10.30 4.14 21.83
N TRP A 292 -9.70 2.98 22.05
CA TRP A 292 -8.30 2.79 22.48
C TRP A 292 -7.32 3.01 21.34
N ARG A 293 -7.05 4.29 21.06
CA ARG A 293 -6.13 4.71 19.99
C ARG A 293 -5.06 5.70 20.44
N GLY A 294 -3.94 5.67 19.73
CA GLY A 294 -2.80 6.56 19.89
C GLY A 294 -2.38 6.75 21.34
N ARG A 295 -2.42 7.98 21.82
CA ARG A 295 -1.97 8.28 23.19
C ARG A 295 -2.75 7.52 24.27
N ALA A 296 -4.05 7.30 24.09
CA ALA A 296 -4.85 6.57 25.07
C ALA A 296 -4.34 5.13 25.27
N TYR A 297 -3.75 4.55 24.23
CA TYR A 297 -3.08 3.26 24.33
C TYR A 297 -1.74 3.37 25.06
N CYS A 298 -0.88 4.31 24.64
CA CYS A 298 0.45 4.47 25.24
C CYS A 298 0.42 4.79 26.74
N ASP A 299 -0.62 5.48 27.21
CA ASP A 299 -0.80 5.85 28.62
C ASP A 299 -1.56 4.77 29.42
N GLY A 300 -2.24 3.83 28.74
CA GLY A 300 -3.12 2.82 29.33
C GLY A 300 -2.48 1.44 29.55
N SER A 301 -1.25 1.24 29.09
CA SER A 301 -0.42 0.03 29.29
C SER A 301 0.38 0.07 30.58
#